data_AF-A0A1I7XUH5-F1
#
_entry.id   AF-A0A1I7XUH5-F1
#
_cell.length_a   1.000
_cell.length_b   1.000
_cell.length_c   1.000
_cell.angle_alpha   90.00
_cell.angle_beta   90.00
_cell.angle_gamma   90.00
#
_symmetry.space_group_name_H-M   'P 1'
#
loop_
_entity.id
_entity.type
_entity.pdbx_description
1 polymer ?
#
loop_
_entity_poly.entity_id
_entity_poly.type
_entity_poly.pdbx_seq_one_letter_code
_entity_poly.pdbx_strand_id
1 'polypeptide(L)' 'MAECEQAHLRQGNTKPSVATLRGHQTPGAFLIMASRLDEHGMDSKRPLKFSHIDMGGSAGDHPETSYPNPLVTLVAG' A
#
# COMPACT_ATOMS: atom_id res chain seq x y z
N MET A 1 -11.46 19.64 3.06
CA MET A 1 -12.82 19.22 2.69
C MET A 1 -12.74 17.80 2.16
N ALA A 2 -13.68 16.93 2.54
CA ALA A 2 -13.78 15.62 1.94
C ALA A 2 -14.16 15.79 0.45
N GLU A 3 -13.44 15.13 -0.45
CA GLU A 3 -13.75 15.16 -1.89
C GLU A 3 -15.09 14.46 -2.20
N CYS A 4 -15.59 13.63 -1.28
CA CYS A 4 -16.90 12.99 -1.32
C CYS A 4 -17.50 13.06 0.09
N GLU A 5 -18.73 13.56 0.23
CA GLU A 5 -19.39 13.75 1.52
C GLU A 5 -19.61 12.42 2.27
N GLN A 6 -19.82 11.34 1.53
CA GLN A 6 -20.10 10.00 2.06
C GLN A 6 -18.82 9.20 2.36
N ALA A 7 -17.62 9.72 2.06
CA ALA A 7 -16.37 9.00 2.22
C ALA A 7 -15.30 9.81 2.96
N HIS A 8 -14.73 9.21 4.01
CA HIS A 8 -13.65 9.83 4.78
C HIS A 8 -12.28 9.74 4.09
N LEU A 9 -12.07 8.71 3.26
CA LEU A 9 -10.81 8.43 2.59
C LEU A 9 -11.05 8.17 1.11
N ARG A 10 -10.08 8.54 0.27
CA ARG A 10 -10.09 8.29 -1.16
C ARG A 10 -9.04 7.27 -1.56
N GLN A 11 -9.47 6.25 -2.30
CA GLN A 11 -8.63 5.08 -2.64
C GLN A 11 -7.60 5.32 -3.75
N GLY A 12 -7.70 6.41 -4.51
CA GLY A 12 -6.81 6.66 -5.65
C GLY A 12 -6.93 8.08 -6.17
N ASN A 13 -5.92 8.54 -6.91
CA ASN A 13 -5.87 9.87 -7.53
C ASN A 13 -6.64 9.89 -8.88
N THR A 14 -6.61 11.03 -9.60
CA THR A 14 -7.26 11.17 -10.92
C THR A 14 -6.30 11.05 -12.11
N LYS A 15 -5.02 10.75 -11.87
CA LYS A 15 -3.95 10.72 -12.89
C LYS A 15 -3.04 9.51 -12.66
N PRO A 16 -2.26 9.04 -13.64
CA PRO A 16 -1.29 7.97 -13.41
C PRO A 16 -0.36 8.28 -12.23
N SER A 17 0.09 7.24 -11.51
CA SER A 17 0.96 7.37 -10.33
C SER A 17 2.23 8.19 -10.62
N VAL A 18 2.81 8.02 -11.81
CA VAL A 18 3.99 8.78 -12.30
C VAL A 18 3.74 10.27 -12.53
N ALA A 19 2.46 10.67 -12.65
CA ALA A 19 2.05 12.05 -12.90
C ALA A 19 1.50 12.74 -11.64
N THR A 20 1.67 12.14 -10.46
CA THR A 20 1.23 12.71 -9.18
C THR A 20 2.32 12.59 -8.12
N LEU A 21 2.36 13.58 -7.21
CA LEU A 21 3.26 13.53 -6.07
C LEU A 21 2.95 12.30 -5.22
N ARG A 22 3.97 11.50 -4.92
CA ARG A 22 3.86 10.27 -4.11
C ARG A 22 2.85 9.24 -4.66
N GLY A 23 2.63 9.20 -5.97
CA GLY A 23 1.57 8.37 -6.57
C GLY A 23 1.58 6.88 -6.20
N HIS A 24 2.73 6.22 -6.14
CA HIS A 24 2.83 4.83 -5.70
C HIS A 24 2.72 4.63 -4.18
N GLN A 25 2.85 5.69 -3.38
CA GLN A 25 2.73 5.61 -1.92
C GLN A 25 1.29 5.78 -1.46
N THR A 26 0.45 6.47 -2.24
CA THR A 26 -0.96 6.70 -1.90
C THR A 26 -1.75 5.42 -1.67
N PRO A 27 -1.60 4.33 -2.46
CA PRO A 27 -2.27 3.06 -2.17
C PRO A 27 -1.92 2.50 -0.79
N GLY A 28 -0.62 2.47 -0.45
CA GLY A 28 -0.17 2.03 0.88
C GLY A 28 -0.71 2.91 2.00
N ALA A 29 -0.69 4.24 1.81
CA ALA A 29 -1.25 5.19 2.78
C ALA A 29 -2.77 5.00 2.96
N PHE A 30 -3.52 4.78 1.87
CA PHE A 30 -4.95 4.50 1.95
C PHE A 30 -5.23 3.23 2.77
N LEU A 31 -4.49 2.14 2.51
CA LEU A 31 -4.65 0.89 3.27
C LEU A 31 -4.34 1.08 4.76
N ILE A 32 -3.28 1.82 5.10
CA ILE A 32 -2.90 2.12 6.48
C ILE A 32 -4.03 2.87 7.18
N MET A 33 -4.53 3.95 6.58
CA MET A 33 -5.61 4.77 7.17
C MET A 33 -6.94 4.01 7.25
N ALA A 34 -7.31 3.28 6.19
CA ALA A 34 -8.58 2.56 6.13
C ALA A 34 -8.64 1.39 7.12
N SER A 35 -7.50 0.77 7.41
CA SER A 35 -7.36 -0.29 8.42
C SER A 35 -7.07 0.24 9.83
N ARG A 36 -6.91 1.55 9.99
CA ARG A 36 -6.55 2.23 11.24
C ARG A 36 -5.17 1.84 11.79
N LEU A 37 -4.29 1.31 10.94
CA LEU A 37 -2.92 0.96 11.34
C LEU A 37 -2.09 2.20 11.71
N ASP A 38 -2.50 3.38 11.28
CA ASP A 38 -1.94 4.66 11.71
C ASP A 38 -2.07 4.89 13.22
N GLU A 39 -3.08 4.32 13.87
CA GLU A 39 -3.28 4.41 15.33
C GLU A 39 -2.34 3.48 16.13
N HIS A 40 -1.64 2.59 15.43
CA HIS A 40 -0.80 1.54 16.00
C HIS A 40 0.68 1.71 15.69
N GLY A 41 1.11 2.94 15.39
CA GLY A 41 2.53 3.29 15.18
C GLY A 41 3.42 3.08 16.41
N MET A 42 4.72 3.36 16.25
CA MET A 42 5.75 3.11 17.28
C MET A 42 5.45 3.80 18.63
N ASP A 43 4.83 4.99 18.59
CA ASP A 43 4.50 5.77 19.77
C ASP A 43 3.09 5.50 20.34
N SER A 44 2.39 4.50 19.79
CA SER A 44 1.03 4.17 20.24
C SER A 44 1.05 3.37 21.55
N LYS A 45 -0.07 3.41 22.29
CA LYS A 45 -0.25 2.60 23.51
C LYS A 45 -0.26 1.09 23.21
N ARG A 46 -0.51 0.70 21.96
CA ARG A 46 -0.64 -0.69 21.50
C ARG A 46 0.01 -0.82 20.12
N PRO A 47 1.35 -0.79 20.00
CA PRO A 47 2.02 -0.79 18.71
C PRO A 47 1.82 -2.13 17.99
N LEU A 48 1.60 -2.06 16.67
CA LEU A 48 1.50 -3.24 15.80
C LEU A 48 2.64 -3.21 14.78
N LYS A 49 3.36 -4.33 14.68
CA LYS A 49 4.36 -4.53 13.63
C LYS A 49 3.62 -4.78 12.32
N PHE A 50 3.83 -3.90 11.34
CA PHE A 50 3.22 -3.99 10.02
C PHE A 50 4.19 -3.52 8.94
N SER A 51 4.09 -4.09 7.75
CA SER A 51 4.79 -3.62 6.56
C SER A 51 3.91 -3.85 5.33
N HIS A 52 3.83 -2.83 4.47
CA HIS A 52 3.19 -2.94 3.16
C HIS A 52 4.26 -3.26 2.11
N ILE A 53 3.99 -4.25 1.26
CA ILE A 53 4.85 -4.63 0.14
C ILE A 53 4.06 -4.40 -1.15
N ASP A 54 4.48 -3.42 -1.95
CA ASP A 54 3.94 -3.21 -3.30
C ASP A 54 4.66 -4.15 -4.28
N MET A 55 3.89 -5.02 -4.95
CA MET A 55 4.38 -6.06 -5.85
C MET A 55 3.90 -5.88 -7.29
N GLY A 56 3.36 -4.70 -7.65
CA GLY A 56 2.72 -4.47 -8.95
C GLY A 56 3.61 -4.76 -10.17
N GLY A 57 4.94 -4.63 -10.04
CA GLY A 57 5.91 -4.91 -11.11
C GLY A 57 6.58 -6.28 -11.03
N SER A 58 6.24 -7.13 -10.05
CA SER A 58 6.98 -8.36 -9.77
C SER A 58 6.52 -9.59 -10.56
N ALA A 59 5.40 -9.49 -11.30
CA ALA A 59 4.78 -10.61 -11.99
C ALA A 59 5.45 -11.00 -13.32
N GLY A 60 6.48 -10.28 -13.78
CA GLY A 60 7.10 -10.51 -15.08
C GLY A 60 6.20 -10.16 -16.27
N ASP A 61 6.64 -10.52 -17.48
CA ASP A 61 5.91 -10.27 -18.71
C ASP A 61 4.93 -11.41 -19.01
N HIS A 62 3.66 -11.06 -19.22
CA HIS A 62 2.66 -12.01 -19.71
C HIS A 62 3.03 -12.47 -21.14
N PRO A 63 2.96 -13.78 -21.48
CA PRO A 63 2.39 -14.89 -20.70
C PRO A 63 3.39 -15.71 -19.88
N GLU A 64 4.67 -15.36 -19.85
CA GLU A 64 5.79 -16.23 -19.43
C GLU A 64 6.01 -16.38 -17.90
N THR A 65 4.94 -16.28 -17.11
CA THR A 65 4.84 -16.63 -15.68
C THR A 65 5.25 -15.57 -14.65
N SER A 66 4.45 -15.56 -13.57
CA SER A 66 4.60 -14.85 -12.31
C SER A 66 5.73 -15.42 -11.44
N TYR A 67 6.77 -14.63 -11.18
CA TYR A 67 7.84 -15.01 -10.24
C TYR A 67 7.27 -15.23 -8.82
N PRO A 68 7.89 -16.10 -7.98
CA PRO A 68 7.44 -16.36 -6.61
C PRO A 68 7.82 -15.22 -5.65
N ASN A 69 7.79 -13.97 -6.09
CA ASN A 69 8.12 -12.82 -5.24
C ASN A 69 6.99 -12.62 -4.19
N PRO A 70 7.30 -12.32 -2.92
CA PRO A 70 8.61 -12.17 -2.27
C PRO A 70 8.91 -13.40 -1.38
N LEU A 71 8.62 -14.61 -1.86
CA LEU A 71 8.64 -15.83 -1.05
C LEU A 71 9.96 -16.03 -0.31
N VAL A 72 11.10 -15.89 -1.01
CA VAL A 72 12.44 -16.03 -0.42
C VAL A 72 12.65 -15.02 0.71
N THR A 73 12.23 -13.77 0.53
CA THR A 73 12.31 -12.73 1.56
C THR A 73 11.50 -13.08 2.80
N LEU A 74 10.34 -13.73 2.64
CA LEU A 74 9.46 -14.08 3.76
C LEU A 74 9.87 -15.36 4.50
N VAL A 75 10.55 -16.30 3.84
CA VAL A 75 10.96 -17.58 4.45
C VAL A 75 12.40 -17.59 4.98
N ALA A 76 13.26 -16.68 4.53
CA ALA A 76 14.66 -16.63 4.94
C ALA A 76 14.89 -15.88 6.28
N GLY A 77 13.83 -15.58 7.02
CA GLY A 77 13.84 -14.85 8.29
C GLY A 77 14.20 -15.68 9.51
#